data_AF-A0A7D5S114-F1
#
_entry.id   AF-A0A7D5S114-F1
#
_cell.length_a   1.000
_cell.length_b   1.000
_cell.length_c   1.000
_cell.angle_alpha   90.00
_cell.angle_beta   90.00
_cell.angle_gamma   90.00
#
_symmetry.space_group_name_H-M   'P 1'
#
loop_
_entity.id
_entity.type
_entity.pdbx_description
1 polymer ?
#
loop_
_entity_poly.entity_id
_entity_poly.type
_entity_poly.pdbx_seq_one_letter_code
_entity_poly.pdbx_strand_id
1 'polypeptide(L)'
;MDNASISSPTKSLSITEFLAGDHIRRGDIVLCRGKKSAFSRLIRWATRSYFSHAALVFVTPDRDQNFNNTFLIDRSPVAST
;
A
#
# COMPACT_ATOMS: atom_id res chain seq x y z
N MET A 1 10.89 12.31 -24.51
CA MET A 1 11.34 11.46 -23.39
C MET A 1 11.13 12.29 -22.15
N ASP A 2 9.98 12.08 -21.56
CA ASP A 2 9.32 13.07 -20.74
C ASP A 2 9.70 12.66 -19.33
N ASN A 3 10.59 13.44 -18.70
CA ASN A 3 10.99 13.21 -17.32
C ASN A 3 9.72 13.24 -16.48
N ALA A 4 9.20 12.07 -16.13
CA ALA A 4 8.11 11.92 -15.19
C ALA A 4 8.61 12.51 -13.88
N SER A 5 8.23 13.77 -13.64
CA SER A 5 8.47 14.47 -12.39
C SER A 5 8.01 13.56 -11.27
N ILE A 6 8.97 13.01 -10.51
CA ILE A 6 8.68 12.23 -9.31
C ILE A 6 7.84 13.16 -8.44
N SER A 7 6.55 12.85 -8.33
CA SER A 7 5.60 13.67 -7.60
C SER A 7 6.11 13.86 -6.17
N SER A 8 5.94 15.08 -5.64
CA SER A 8 6.29 15.39 -4.26
C SER A 8 5.71 14.33 -3.32
N PRO A 9 6.43 13.96 -2.23
CA PRO A 9 6.06 12.82 -1.40
C PRO A 9 4.61 12.94 -0.96
N THR A 10 3.78 11.97 -1.37
CA THR A 10 2.37 11.89 -1.00
C THR A 10 2.28 11.93 0.52
N LYS A 11 1.58 12.95 1.04
CA LYS A 11 1.29 13.10 2.47
C LYS A 11 0.76 11.77 3.00
N SER A 12 1.36 11.24 4.07
CA SER A 12 0.87 10.01 4.68
C SER A 12 -0.53 10.25 5.26
N LEU A 13 -1.52 9.54 4.76
CA LEU A 13 -2.92 9.66 5.19
C LEU A 13 -3.18 8.77 6.41
N SER A 14 -4.16 9.15 7.22
CA SER A 14 -4.74 8.20 8.17
C SER A 14 -5.52 7.10 7.43
N ILE A 15 -5.72 5.93 8.05
CA ILE A 15 -6.50 4.85 7.42
C ILE A 15 -7.92 5.34 7.07
N THR A 16 -8.55 6.09 7.98
CA THR A 16 -9.90 6.63 7.76
C THR A 16 -9.95 7.62 6.60
N GLU A 17 -8.97 8.52 6.51
CA GLU A 17 -8.87 9.49 5.41
C GLU A 17 -8.59 8.79 4.07
N PHE A 18 -7.71 7.80 4.07
CA PHE A 18 -7.39 6.99 2.89
C PHE A 18 -8.60 6.22 2.34
N LEU A 19 -9.43 5.65 3.23
CA LEU A 19 -10.62 4.88 2.84
C LEU A 19 -11.80 5.77 2.42
N ALA A 20 -11.84 7.03 2.86
CA ALA A 20 -12.93 7.95 2.57
C ALA A 20 -12.82 8.63 1.19
N GLY A 21 -11.63 8.63 0.59
CA GLY A 21 -11.37 9.31 -0.69
C GLY A 21 -11.03 8.35 -1.84
N ASP A 22 -11.09 8.89 -3.06
CA ASP A 22 -10.68 8.20 -4.28
C ASP A 22 -9.18 8.41 -4.53
N HIS A 23 -8.36 7.76 -3.71
CA HIS A 23 -6.91 7.95 -3.68
C HIS A 23 -6.13 6.84 -4.40
N ILE A 24 -6.82 5.87 -5.01
CA ILE A 24 -6.20 4.62 -5.48
C ILE A 24 -6.42 4.45 -6.98
N ARG A 25 -5.33 4.28 -7.72
CA ARG A 25 -5.35 3.90 -9.13
C ARG A 25 -4.72 2.53 -9.34
N ARG A 26 -5.14 1.87 -10.42
CA ARG A 26 -4.54 0.59 -10.83
C ARG A 26 -3.03 0.77 -11.05
N GLY A 27 -2.24 -0.08 -10.41
CA GLY A 27 -0.77 -0.03 -10.49
C GLY A 27 -0.11 0.82 -9.41
N ASP A 28 -0.86 1.51 -8.55
CA ASP A 28 -0.29 2.22 -7.40
C ASP A 28 0.32 1.26 -6.38
N ILE A 29 1.36 1.72 -5.69
CA ILE A 29 1.99 1.00 -4.57
C ILE A 29 1.56 1.67 -3.27
N VAL A 30 0.87 0.92 -2.41
CA VAL A 30 0.47 1.39 -1.08
C VAL A 30 1.54 1.02 -0.06
N LEU A 31 2.00 2.00 0.71
CA LEU A 31 2.99 1.81 1.76
C LEU A 31 2.34 1.96 3.14
N CYS A 32 2.58 0.98 4.01
CA CYS A 32 1.97 0.91 5.33
C CYS A 32 3.01 0.94 6.45
N ARG A 33 2.65 1.64 7.54
CA ARG A 33 3.40 1.59 8.80
C ARG A 33 2.69 0.69 9.80
N GLY A 34 3.14 -0.54 9.95
CA GLY A 34 2.62 -1.45 10.98
C GLY A 34 2.93 -0.92 12.38
N LYS A 35 1.90 -0.58 13.17
CA LYS A 35 2.12 0.04 14.49
C LYS A 35 2.32 -0.99 15.62
N LYS A 36 1.81 -2.22 15.47
CA LYS A 36 1.66 -3.17 16.58
C LYS A 36 2.58 -4.41 16.54
N SER A 37 3.27 -4.68 15.43
CA SER A 37 4.12 -5.87 15.30
C SER A 37 5.60 -5.57 15.55
N ALA A 38 6.27 -6.41 16.35
CA ALA A 38 7.72 -6.34 16.57
C ALA A 38 8.51 -6.47 15.26
N PHE A 39 8.04 -7.33 14.34
CA PHE A 39 8.62 -7.51 13.01
C PHE A 39 8.56 -6.21 12.18
N SER A 40 7.45 -5.49 12.25
CA SER A 40 7.30 -4.20 11.58
C SER A 40 8.29 -3.14 12.12
N ARG A 41 8.60 -3.17 13.42
CA ARG A 41 9.63 -2.30 14.01
C ARG A 41 11.03 -2.68 13.55
N LEU A 42 11.31 -3.98 13.45
CA LEU A 42 12.60 -4.50 12.95
C LEU A 42 12.85 -4.06 11.50
N ILE A 43 11.86 -4.22 10.62
CA ILE A 43 11.98 -3.80 9.21
C ILE A 43 12.33 -2.32 9.12
N ARG A 44 11.60 -1.44 9.82
CA ARG A 44 11.88 0.01 9.79
C ARG A 44 13.28 0.33 10.29
N TRP A 45 13.72 -0.31 11.36
CA TRP A 45 15.04 -0.10 11.90
C TRP A 45 16.13 -0.54 10.90
N ALA A 46 16.00 -1.75 10.34
CA ALA A 46 16.98 -2.30 9.41
C ALA A 46 17.04 -1.52 8.08
N THR A 47 15.88 -1.07 7.58
CA THR A 47 15.77 -0.35 6.30
C THR A 47 15.92 1.17 6.44
N ARG A 48 15.99 1.69 7.67
CA ARG A 48 15.88 3.13 7.98
C ARG A 48 14.66 3.80 7.33
N SER A 49 13.59 3.04 7.12
CA SER A 49 12.36 3.50 6.46
C SER A 49 11.24 3.78 7.47
N TYR A 50 10.36 4.73 7.14
CA TYR A 50 9.12 4.98 7.90
C TYR A 50 8.10 3.85 7.70
N PHE A 51 8.14 3.18 6.54
CA PHE A 51 7.22 2.12 6.16
C PHE A 51 7.81 0.75 6.44
N SER A 52 6.96 -0.22 6.71
CA SER A 52 7.36 -1.59 7.02
C SER A 52 6.72 -2.63 6.12
N HIS A 53 5.85 -2.21 5.22
CA HIS A 53 5.05 -3.08 4.38
C HIS A 53 4.63 -2.33 3.12
N ALA A 54 4.51 -3.05 2.02
CA ALA A 54 4.08 -2.54 0.73
C ALA A 54 3.10 -3.52 0.08
N ALA A 55 2.16 -3.00 -0.69
CA ALA A 55 1.23 -3.78 -1.49
C ALA A 55 1.00 -3.09 -2.84
N LEU A 56 0.82 -3.89 -3.89
CA LEU A 56 0.46 -3.40 -5.22
C LEU A 56 -1.07 -3.37 -5.34
N VAL A 57 -1.60 -2.24 -5.81
CA VAL A 57 -3.02 -2.10 -6.13
C VAL A 57 -3.29 -2.79 -7.46
N PHE A 58 -4.15 -3.81 -7.40
CA PHE A 58 -4.66 -4.48 -8.58
C PHE A 58 -6.16 -4.21 -8.71
N VAL A 59 -6.54 -3.61 -9.83
CA VAL A 59 -7.94 -3.43 -10.24
C VAL A 59 -8.16 -4.35 -11.44
N THR A 60 -9.09 -5.29 -11.32
CA THR A 60 -9.41 -6.25 -12.37
C THR A 60 -9.98 -5.50 -13.59
N PRO A 61 -9.52 -5.77 -14.83
CA PRO A 61 -10.01 -5.08 -16.03
C PRO A 61 -11.46 -5.42 -16.35
N ASP A 62 -11.87 -6.66 -16.09
CA ASP A 62 -13.24 -7.12 -16.32
C ASP A 62 -14.01 -7.15 -15.01
N ARG A 63 -14.99 -6.27 -14.94
CA ARG A 63 -16.09 -6.36 -14.00
C ARG A 63 -16.94 -7.55 -14.43
N ASP A 64 -16.67 -8.74 -13.87
CA ASP A 64 -17.80 -9.61 -13.58
C ASP A 64 -18.80 -8.74 -12.82
N GLN A 65 -20.01 -8.59 -13.36
CA GLN A 65 -20.94 -7.46 -13.18
C GLN A 65 -21.41 -7.20 -11.73
N ASN A 66 -20.84 -7.89 -10.74
CA ASN A 66 -21.18 -7.81 -9.33
C ASN A 66 -19.98 -7.50 -8.39
N PHE A 67 -18.77 -7.27 -8.90
CA PHE A 67 -17.61 -6.91 -8.06
C PHE A 67 -17.07 -5.52 -8.39
N ASN A 68 -17.36 -4.53 -7.54
CA ASN A 68 -16.71 -3.21 -7.56
C ASN A 68 -15.66 -3.11 -6.45
N ASN A 69 -14.73 -4.07 -6.41
CA ASN A 69 -13.72 -4.18 -5.34
C ASN A 69 -12.34 -3.78 -5.85
N THR A 70 -11.56 -3.14 -4.97
CA THR A 70 -10.13 -2.91 -5.15
C THR A 70 -9.36 -3.99 -4.41
N PHE A 71 -8.41 -4.64 -5.06
CA PHE A 71 -7.57 -5.67 -4.44
C PHE A 71 -6.17 -5.15 -4.19
N LEU A 72 -5.59 -5.58 -3.07
CA LEU A 72 -4.18 -5.38 -2.75
C LEU A 72 -3.47 -6.72 -2.87
N ILE A 73 -2.40 -6.74 -3.66
CA ILE A 73 -1.50 -7.89 -3.76
C ILE A 73 -0.29 -7.58 -2.88
N ASP A 74 -0.04 -8.42 -1.90
CA ASP A 74 1.06 -8.27 -0.97
C ASP A 74 1.76 -9.59 -0.65
N ARG A 75 2.86 -9.50 0.10
CA ARG A 75 3.53 -10.65 0.69
C ARG A 75 3.56 -10.49 2.20
N SER A 76 2.58 -11.08 2.87
CA SER A 76 2.57 -11.16 4.33
C SER A 76 3.55 -12.25 4.81
N PRO A 77 4.36 -11.99 5.84
CA PRO A 77 5.06 -13.05 6.56
C PRO A 77 4.02 -14.01 7.16
N VAL A 78 4.11 -15.30 6.82
CA VAL A 78 3.28 -16.33 7.44
C VAL A 78 3.60 -16.35 8.93
N ALA A 79 2.58 -16.23 9.79
CA ALA A 79 2.75 -16.50 11.21
C ALA A 79 3.04 -18.00 11.36
N SER A 80 4.26 -18.35 11.75
CA SER A 80 4.57 -19.71 12.18
C SER A 80 3.72 -20.01 13.43
N THR A 81 2.64 -20.76 13.25
CA THR A 81 1.85 -21.37 14.33
C THR A 81 2.57 -22.57 14.89
#